data_AF-A0A388NQS1-F1
#
_entry.id   AF-A0A388NQS1-F1
#
_cell.length_a   1.000
_cell.length_b   1.000
_cell.length_c   1.000
_cell.angle_alpha   90.00
_cell.angle_beta   90.00
_cell.angle_gamma   90.00
#
_symmetry.space_group_name_H-M   'P 1'
#
loop_
_entity.id
_entity.type
_entity.pdbx_description
1 polymer ?
#
loop_
_entity_poly.entity_id
_entity_poly.type
_entity_poly.pdbx_seq_one_letter_code
_entity_poly.pdbx_strand_id
1 'polypeptide(L)'
;MTKIERLSDNVYVFTSDRYAQVTAGVVLTPDGAIVIDTLPYEDETRDMREFIERKLGSVVRYVVNTHHHADHVFGTWIFGGAHVVAHALCAELLHTRTREGLKRAQQDSPDMAKVHIVLPQVTFRTSQFRLTLGGKTLILTHSPGHSPDLVTVLVNEDRVLFASDTVMSIPVIAGTGGSLKNLLGSLQDVVLTDVEMLVQGHGDVILRGEIRDSVRGQIRYLQTIDAHVRRTLKRRLSKETLANYLLAATNLVKVQMGGLAENLHQTNVNALYDQLRRSVRPYPSTHRGRGRPQWQNPECASRWLQSGPAPCAKQRGLHRSPLLERRNARSCSRRQRANRLNPKKNFARPTKS
;
A
#
# COMPACT_ATOMS: atom_id res chain seq x y z
N MET A 1 20.54 -18.43 12.51
CA MET A 1 20.70 -19.41 11.42
C MET A 1 19.53 -19.16 10.50
N THR A 2 19.72 -18.99 9.20
CA THR A 2 18.60 -18.71 8.28
C THR A 2 17.90 -20.04 7.94
N LYS A 3 16.57 -20.09 8.03
CA LYS A 3 15.80 -21.26 7.58
C LYS A 3 15.82 -21.30 6.06
N ILE A 4 16.08 -22.48 5.47
CA ILE A 4 16.09 -22.67 4.01
C ILE A 4 15.01 -23.68 3.64
N GLU A 5 14.13 -23.29 2.72
CA GLU A 5 13.05 -24.14 2.19
C GLU A 5 13.17 -24.25 0.67
N ARG A 6 13.09 -25.48 0.14
CA ARG A 6 13.04 -25.73 -1.31
C ARG A 6 11.58 -25.83 -1.73
N LEU A 7 11.13 -24.91 -2.58
CA LEU A 7 9.73 -24.82 -3.02
C LEU A 7 9.46 -25.62 -4.28
N SER A 8 10.42 -25.61 -5.21
CA SER A 8 10.42 -26.41 -6.42
C SER A 8 11.82 -26.94 -6.69
N ASP A 9 12.02 -27.65 -7.79
CA ASP A 9 13.35 -28.15 -8.14
C ASP A 9 14.42 -27.05 -8.17
N ASN A 10 14.05 -25.83 -8.54
CA ASN A 10 15.00 -24.74 -8.77
C ASN A 10 14.68 -23.47 -7.98
N VAL A 11 13.72 -23.50 -7.06
CA VAL A 11 13.33 -22.32 -6.27
C VAL A 11 13.51 -22.59 -4.79
N TYR A 12 14.27 -21.72 -4.13
CA TYR A 12 14.55 -21.76 -2.69
C TYR A 12 14.10 -20.47 -2.04
N VAL A 13 13.67 -20.57 -0.78
CA VAL A 13 13.36 -19.46 0.12
C VAL A 13 14.29 -19.52 1.31
N PHE A 14 14.75 -18.35 1.72
CA PHE A 14 15.51 -18.10 2.92
C PHE A 14 14.64 -17.26 3.84
N THR A 15 14.49 -17.67 5.10
CA THR A 15 13.72 -16.92 6.11
C THR A 15 14.64 -16.60 7.28
N SER A 16 14.73 -15.31 7.62
CA SER A 16 15.52 -14.85 8.77
C SER A 16 14.87 -15.29 10.07
N ASP A 17 15.59 -16.06 10.88
CA ASP A 17 15.17 -16.35 12.26
C ASP A 17 15.46 -15.16 13.20
N ARG A 18 16.22 -14.16 12.74
CA ARG A 18 16.67 -13.02 13.55
C ARG A 18 15.75 -11.81 13.42
N TYR A 19 15.21 -11.56 12.22
CA TYR A 19 14.46 -10.34 11.93
C TYR A 19 13.09 -10.65 11.33
N ALA A 20 12.08 -10.66 12.21
CA ALA A 20 10.67 -10.64 11.83
C ALA A 20 10.28 -11.65 10.71
N GLN A 21 10.98 -12.79 10.61
CA GLN A 21 10.77 -13.78 9.55
C GLN A 21 10.83 -13.19 8.12
N VAL A 22 11.64 -12.16 7.88
CA VAL A 22 11.82 -11.61 6.52
C VAL A 22 12.35 -12.67 5.57
N THR A 23 11.87 -12.66 4.34
CA THR A 23 12.22 -13.67 3.34
C THR A 23 13.09 -13.12 2.21
N ALA A 24 13.92 -14.00 1.66
CA ALA A 24 14.64 -13.82 0.41
C ALA A 24 14.49 -15.08 -0.45
N GLY A 25 14.68 -14.96 -1.76
CA GLY A 25 14.49 -16.01 -2.74
C GLY A 25 15.72 -16.29 -3.57
N VAL A 26 15.85 -17.52 -4.04
CA VAL A 26 16.84 -17.93 -5.05
C VAL A 26 16.16 -18.76 -6.13
N VAL A 27 16.37 -18.37 -7.38
CA VAL A 27 15.97 -19.15 -8.57
C VAL A 27 17.22 -19.64 -9.28
N LEU A 28 17.38 -20.96 -9.36
CA LEU A 28 18.47 -21.61 -10.07
C LEU A 28 18.14 -21.82 -11.54
N THR A 29 19.17 -21.67 -12.37
CA THR A 29 19.12 -21.92 -13.81
C THR A 29 20.46 -22.51 -14.26
N PRO A 30 20.53 -23.15 -15.44
CA PRO A 30 21.80 -23.59 -16.03
C PRO A 30 22.83 -22.47 -16.25
N ASP A 31 22.39 -21.22 -16.42
CA ASP A 31 23.28 -20.08 -16.72
C ASP A 31 23.71 -19.28 -15.46
N GLY A 32 23.18 -19.68 -14.30
CA GLY A 32 23.45 -19.07 -13.00
C GLY A 32 22.18 -18.86 -12.16
N ALA A 33 22.33 -18.20 -11.02
CA ALA A 33 21.26 -17.94 -10.07
C ALA A 33 20.74 -16.51 -10.15
N ILE A 34 19.45 -16.35 -9.85
CA ILE A 34 18.81 -15.06 -9.59
C ILE A 34 18.41 -15.01 -8.12
N VAL A 35 18.88 -14.01 -7.40
CA VAL A 35 18.50 -13.73 -6.01
C VAL A 35 17.36 -12.72 -5.99
N ILE A 36 16.38 -12.89 -5.10
CA ILE A 36 15.25 -11.98 -4.88
C ILE A 36 15.34 -11.53 -3.42
N ASP A 37 15.67 -10.26 -3.20
CA ASP A 37 16.04 -9.67 -1.90
C ASP A 37 17.23 -10.36 -1.22
N THR A 38 17.78 -9.70 -0.19
CA THR A 38 19.12 -10.03 0.31
C THR A 38 19.26 -10.14 1.82
N LEU A 39 18.15 -10.12 2.57
CA LEU A 39 18.14 -10.18 4.04
C LEU A 39 18.85 -8.95 4.70
N PRO A 40 18.57 -8.67 6.00
CA PRO A 40 19.09 -7.48 6.67
C PRO A 40 20.55 -7.60 7.11
N TYR A 41 21.01 -8.81 7.45
CA TYR A 41 22.27 -9.01 8.15
C TYR A 41 23.36 -9.62 7.26
N GLU A 42 24.59 -9.15 7.45
CA GLU A 42 25.76 -9.56 6.66
C GLU A 42 25.99 -11.07 6.72
N ASP A 43 25.90 -11.67 7.91
CA ASP A 43 26.08 -13.11 8.12
C ASP A 43 25.00 -13.92 7.40
N GLU A 44 23.72 -13.57 7.54
CA GLU A 44 22.62 -14.28 6.85
C GLU A 44 22.76 -14.20 5.32
N THR A 45 23.18 -13.05 4.82
CA THR A 45 23.41 -12.87 3.38
C THR A 45 24.62 -13.66 2.89
N ARG A 46 25.69 -13.72 3.68
CA ARG A 46 26.89 -14.51 3.36
C ARG A 46 26.58 -16.00 3.36
N ASP A 47 25.79 -16.46 4.33
CA ASP A 47 25.31 -17.85 4.39
C ASP A 47 24.48 -18.19 3.15
N MET A 48 23.59 -17.28 2.72
CA MET A 48 22.83 -17.43 1.49
C MET A 48 23.76 -17.51 0.26
N ARG A 49 24.73 -16.61 0.14
CA ARG A 49 25.70 -16.62 -0.96
C ARG A 49 26.53 -17.91 -0.97
N GLU A 50 27.00 -18.37 0.19
CA GLU A 50 27.77 -19.61 0.32
C GLU A 50 26.93 -20.83 -0.06
N PHE A 51 25.66 -20.87 0.34
CA PHE A 51 24.73 -21.92 -0.08
C PHE A 51 24.62 -21.99 -1.61
N ILE A 52 24.44 -20.84 -2.27
CA ILE A 52 24.31 -20.77 -3.74
C ILE A 52 25.62 -21.20 -4.43
N GLU A 53 26.75 -20.60 -4.04
CA GLU A 53 28.02 -20.77 -4.74
C GLU A 53 28.67 -22.13 -4.46
N ARG A 54 28.62 -22.62 -3.21
CA ARG A 54 29.31 -23.85 -2.82
C ARG A 54 28.42 -25.08 -2.82
N LYS A 55 27.20 -24.98 -2.27
CA LYS A 55 26.32 -26.16 -2.17
C LYS A 55 25.56 -26.42 -3.47
N LEU A 56 25.11 -25.36 -4.14
CA LEU A 56 24.37 -25.48 -5.40
C LEU A 56 25.26 -25.34 -6.64
N GLY A 57 26.53 -24.93 -6.46
CA GLY A 57 27.50 -24.83 -7.55
C GLY A 57 27.13 -23.79 -8.60
N SER A 58 26.42 -22.73 -8.23
CA SER A 58 25.89 -21.71 -9.15
C SER A 58 26.48 -20.33 -8.86
N VAL A 59 26.59 -19.49 -9.90
CA VAL A 59 27.04 -18.10 -9.76
C VAL A 59 25.83 -17.18 -9.80
N VAL A 60 25.73 -16.25 -8.84
CA VAL A 60 24.66 -15.24 -8.84
C VAL A 60 24.90 -14.24 -9.98
N ARG A 61 23.97 -14.21 -10.94
CA ARG A 61 24.00 -13.30 -12.10
C ARG A 61 23.20 -12.04 -11.88
N TYR A 62 22.08 -12.17 -11.17
CA TYR A 62 21.15 -11.08 -10.90
C TYR A 62 20.72 -11.07 -9.44
N VAL A 63 20.53 -9.86 -8.90
CA VAL A 63 19.82 -9.62 -7.65
C VAL A 63 18.62 -8.74 -7.97
N VAL A 64 17.43 -9.14 -7.58
CA VAL A 64 16.20 -8.36 -7.68
C VAL A 64 15.94 -7.74 -6.32
N ASN A 65 16.00 -6.42 -6.21
CA ASN A 65 15.55 -5.72 -5.01
C ASN A 65 14.07 -5.38 -5.19
N THR A 66 13.21 -6.03 -4.41
CA THR A 66 11.75 -5.87 -4.50
C THR A 66 11.33 -4.47 -4.11
N HIS A 67 11.95 -3.89 -3.10
CA HIS A 67 11.75 -2.51 -2.66
C HIS A 67 12.90 -2.02 -1.77
N HIS A 68 12.93 -0.72 -1.47
CA HIS A 68 14.06 -0.02 -0.85
C HIS A 68 14.28 -0.28 0.65
N HIS A 69 13.44 -1.09 1.31
CA HIS A 69 13.53 -1.30 2.75
C HIS A 69 14.80 -2.08 3.13
N ALA A 70 15.32 -1.76 4.31
CA ALA A 70 16.66 -2.15 4.76
C ALA A 70 16.85 -3.66 4.79
N ASP A 71 15.87 -4.36 5.33
CA ASP A 71 15.77 -5.81 5.46
C ASP A 71 15.70 -6.57 4.14
N HIS A 72 15.41 -5.89 3.03
CA HIS A 72 15.43 -6.46 1.69
C HIS A 72 16.74 -6.16 0.94
N VAL A 73 17.39 -5.02 1.21
CA VAL A 73 18.49 -4.49 0.35
C VAL A 73 19.84 -4.37 1.03
N PHE A 74 19.95 -4.52 2.35
CA PHE A 74 21.22 -4.34 3.07
C PHE A 74 22.23 -5.42 2.75
N GLY A 75 21.82 -6.63 2.38
CA GLY A 75 22.72 -7.67 1.90
C GLY A 75 23.24 -7.47 0.47
N THR A 76 22.66 -6.56 -0.34
CA THR A 76 22.92 -6.50 -1.80
C THR A 76 24.41 -6.33 -2.14
N TRP A 77 25.17 -5.59 -1.33
CA TRP A 77 26.61 -5.37 -1.55
C TRP A 77 27.49 -6.62 -1.51
N ILE A 78 26.99 -7.72 -0.94
CA ILE A 78 27.72 -8.99 -0.86
C ILE A 78 27.78 -9.70 -2.22
N PHE A 79 26.89 -9.31 -3.16
CA PHE A 79 26.79 -9.85 -4.51
C PHE A 79 27.46 -8.92 -5.55
N GLY A 80 28.68 -8.46 -5.28
CA GLY A 80 29.39 -7.46 -6.11
C GLY A 80 29.67 -7.82 -7.59
N GLY A 81 29.38 -9.05 -8.03
CA GLY A 81 29.47 -9.48 -9.43
C GLY A 81 28.12 -9.63 -10.15
N ALA A 82 27.01 -9.42 -9.47
CA ALA A 82 25.66 -9.58 -10.02
C ALA A 82 25.09 -8.23 -10.50
N HIS A 83 24.24 -8.27 -11.52
CA HIS A 83 23.45 -7.10 -11.92
C HIS A 83 22.24 -6.94 -10.99
N VAL A 84 22.11 -5.76 -10.40
CA VAL A 84 20.99 -5.41 -9.53
C VAL A 84 19.86 -4.82 -10.38
N VAL A 85 18.68 -5.44 -10.27
CA VAL A 85 17.44 -5.09 -10.97
C VAL A 85 16.44 -4.57 -9.95
N ALA A 86 15.81 -3.44 -10.21
CA ALA A 86 14.73 -2.92 -9.36
C ALA A 86 13.77 -2.01 -10.12
N HIS A 87 12.62 -1.67 -9.53
CA HIS A 87 11.79 -0.59 -10.05
C HIS A 87 12.53 0.75 -9.94
N ALA A 88 12.27 1.69 -10.85
CA ALA A 88 12.96 2.98 -10.85
C ALA A 88 12.71 3.81 -9.58
N LEU A 89 11.53 3.70 -8.97
CA LEU A 89 11.25 4.32 -7.67
C LEU A 89 12.09 3.71 -6.54
N CYS A 90 12.44 2.41 -6.63
CA CYS A 90 13.31 1.77 -5.65
C CYS A 90 14.71 2.38 -5.76
N ALA A 91 15.23 2.57 -6.98
CA ALA A 91 16.50 3.26 -7.20
C ALA A 91 16.53 4.67 -6.58
N GLU A 92 15.46 5.45 -6.77
CA GLU A 92 15.31 6.80 -6.21
C GLU A 92 15.28 6.78 -4.67
N LEU A 93 14.55 5.84 -4.07
CA LEU A 93 14.42 5.71 -2.61
C LEU A 93 15.69 5.14 -1.95
N LEU A 94 16.40 4.24 -2.64
CA LEU A 94 17.72 3.77 -2.23
C LEU A 94 18.71 4.92 -2.14
N HIS A 95 18.71 5.82 -3.13
CA HIS A 95 19.60 6.98 -3.17
C HIS A 95 19.27 8.03 -2.10
N THR A 96 18.02 8.09 -1.64
CA THR A 96 17.54 9.08 -0.68
C THR A 96 17.35 8.45 0.70
N ARG A 97 16.17 7.90 0.94
CA ARG A 97 15.72 7.42 2.26
C ARG A 97 16.57 6.28 2.80
N THR A 98 16.92 5.30 1.98
CA THR A 98 17.68 4.14 2.46
C THR A 98 19.11 4.55 2.85
N ARG A 99 19.76 5.44 2.09
CA ARG A 99 21.06 6.02 2.47
C ARG A 99 21.00 6.79 3.79
N GLU A 100 19.96 7.59 4.01
CA GLU A 100 19.76 8.30 5.29
C GLU A 100 19.44 7.34 6.45
N GLY A 101 18.68 6.28 6.18
CA GLY A 101 18.41 5.20 7.14
C GLY A 101 19.70 4.47 7.53
N LEU A 102 20.51 4.09 6.53
CA LEU A 102 21.78 3.40 6.75
C LEU A 102 22.76 4.24 7.58
N LYS A 103 22.89 5.53 7.30
CA LYS A 103 23.76 6.43 8.10
C LYS A 103 23.39 6.41 9.58
N ARG A 104 22.10 6.40 9.90
CA ARG A 104 21.62 6.30 11.29
C ARG A 104 21.90 4.91 11.87
N ALA A 105 21.58 3.85 11.12
CA ALA A 105 21.85 2.48 11.55
C ALA A 105 23.34 2.23 11.83
N GLN A 106 24.25 2.83 11.06
CA GLN A 106 25.70 2.77 11.26
C GLN A 106 26.20 3.52 12.50
N GLN A 107 25.46 4.55 12.95
CA GLN A 107 25.75 5.24 14.21
C GLN A 107 25.29 4.40 15.41
N ASP A 108 24.18 3.69 15.26
CA ASP A 108 23.53 2.94 16.34
C ASP A 108 24.08 1.51 16.50
N SER A 109 24.64 0.92 15.43
CA SER A 109 25.05 -0.48 15.40
C SER A 109 26.39 -0.70 14.68
N PRO A 110 27.42 -1.20 15.39
CA PRO A 110 28.70 -1.58 14.78
C PRO A 110 28.57 -2.62 13.67
N ASP A 111 27.58 -3.52 13.75
CA ASP A 111 27.32 -4.57 12.75
C ASP A 111 26.95 -3.99 11.38
N MET A 112 26.48 -2.74 11.33
CA MET A 112 26.10 -2.05 10.10
C MET A 112 27.28 -1.30 9.45
N ALA A 113 28.44 -1.25 10.10
CA ALA A 113 29.56 -0.39 9.68
C ALA A 113 30.07 -0.68 8.25
N LYS A 114 30.00 -1.93 7.80
CA LYS A 114 30.44 -2.34 6.44
C LYS A 114 29.35 -2.24 5.38
N VAL A 115 28.09 -2.18 5.79
CA VAL A 115 26.95 -2.14 4.87
C VAL A 115 27.03 -0.88 4.03
N HIS A 116 26.82 -1.01 2.72
CA HIS A 116 26.71 0.13 1.81
C HIS A 116 25.63 -0.12 0.76
N ILE A 117 24.95 0.95 0.35
CA ILE A 117 23.85 0.86 -0.60
C ILE A 117 24.39 0.66 -2.02
N VAL A 118 23.99 -0.45 -2.64
CA VAL A 118 24.18 -0.71 -4.07
C VAL A 118 22.97 -0.17 -4.83
N LEU A 119 23.22 0.70 -5.81
CA LEU A 119 22.16 1.18 -6.70
C LEU A 119 21.93 0.19 -7.85
N PRO A 120 20.67 -0.03 -8.29
CA PRO A 120 20.35 -0.92 -9.39
C PRO A 120 20.96 -0.44 -10.71
N GLN A 121 21.60 -1.35 -11.44
CA GLN A 121 22.10 -1.06 -12.80
C GLN A 121 21.00 -1.20 -13.85
N VAL A 122 19.98 -2.02 -13.57
CA VAL A 122 18.82 -2.20 -14.44
C VAL A 122 17.58 -1.71 -13.71
N THR A 123 16.88 -0.74 -14.30
CA THR A 123 15.63 -0.22 -13.74
C THR A 123 14.51 -0.20 -14.77
N PHE A 124 13.27 -0.27 -14.28
CA PHE A 124 12.07 -0.16 -15.10
C PHE A 124 11.02 0.74 -14.47
N ARG A 125 10.17 1.35 -15.31
CA ARG A 125 9.05 2.23 -14.90
C ARG A 125 7.68 1.70 -15.34
N THR A 126 7.66 0.67 -16.16
CA THR A 126 6.45 0.02 -16.64
C THR A 126 5.79 -0.80 -15.53
N SER A 127 4.53 -1.19 -15.74
CA SER A 127 3.82 -2.06 -14.78
C SER A 127 4.49 -3.43 -14.62
N GLN A 128 5.20 -3.90 -15.65
CA GLN A 128 5.92 -5.17 -15.60
C GLN A 128 7.30 -5.07 -16.26
N PHE A 129 8.21 -5.93 -15.80
CA PHE A 129 9.51 -6.19 -16.39
C PHE A 129 9.76 -7.71 -16.40
N ARG A 130 10.35 -8.22 -17.48
CA ARG A 130 10.66 -9.65 -17.63
C ARG A 130 12.15 -9.85 -17.61
N LEU A 131 12.62 -10.69 -16.70
CA LEU A 131 14.01 -11.14 -16.61
C LEU A 131 14.06 -12.62 -16.99
N THR A 132 14.87 -12.97 -17.99
CA THR A 132 15.06 -14.35 -18.43
C THR A 132 16.51 -14.77 -18.24
N LEU A 133 16.74 -15.98 -17.71
CA LEU A 133 18.06 -16.59 -17.55
C LEU A 133 17.92 -18.12 -17.61
N GLY A 134 18.74 -18.82 -18.39
CA GLY A 134 18.77 -20.29 -18.40
C GLY A 134 17.40 -20.97 -18.55
N GLY A 135 16.50 -20.40 -19.35
CA GLY A 135 15.14 -20.94 -19.57
C GLY A 135 14.12 -20.66 -18.46
N LYS A 136 14.47 -19.90 -17.41
CA LYS A 136 13.52 -19.36 -16.42
C LYS A 136 13.11 -17.94 -16.77
N THR A 137 11.85 -17.61 -16.48
CA THR A 137 11.27 -16.27 -16.67
C THR A 137 10.75 -15.74 -15.33
N LEU A 138 11.36 -14.65 -14.85
CA LEU A 138 10.86 -13.89 -13.72
C LEU A 138 10.07 -12.68 -14.23
N ILE A 139 8.80 -12.60 -13.86
CA ILE A 139 7.91 -11.48 -14.18
C ILE A 139 7.83 -10.59 -12.94
N LEU A 140 8.50 -9.45 -12.99
CA LEU A 140 8.47 -8.43 -11.95
C LEU A 140 7.26 -7.52 -12.22
N THR A 141 6.31 -7.42 -11.29
CA THR A 141 5.11 -6.59 -11.42
C THR A 141 5.12 -5.48 -10.37
N HIS A 142 4.96 -4.23 -10.79
CA HIS A 142 4.84 -3.09 -9.87
C HIS A 142 3.57 -3.26 -9.01
N SER A 143 3.76 -3.33 -7.70
CA SER A 143 2.76 -3.71 -6.70
C SER A 143 2.77 -2.71 -5.53
N PRO A 144 2.45 -1.43 -5.77
CA PRO A 144 2.57 -0.38 -4.76
C PRO A 144 1.55 -0.58 -3.64
N GLY A 145 1.89 -0.14 -2.43
CA GLY A 145 0.94 -0.23 -1.32
C GLY A 145 1.63 -0.18 0.02
N HIS A 146 2.50 -1.15 0.28
CA HIS A 146 3.39 -1.13 1.43
C HIS A 146 4.41 0.02 1.31
N SER A 147 5.07 0.07 0.15
CA SER A 147 5.90 1.18 -0.31
C SER A 147 5.48 1.54 -1.75
N PRO A 148 5.83 2.73 -2.27
CA PRO A 148 5.47 3.13 -3.63
C PRO A 148 6.30 2.42 -4.70
N ASP A 149 7.43 1.84 -4.34
CA ASP A 149 8.42 1.24 -5.24
C ASP A 149 8.34 -0.29 -5.36
N LEU A 150 7.49 -0.93 -4.54
CA LEU A 150 7.47 -2.38 -4.41
C LEU A 150 7.12 -3.11 -5.69
N VAL A 151 7.83 -4.21 -5.95
CA VAL A 151 7.50 -5.18 -7.00
C VAL A 151 7.29 -6.58 -6.43
N THR A 152 6.32 -7.32 -6.97
CA THR A 152 6.25 -8.77 -6.80
C THR A 152 7.02 -9.48 -7.91
N VAL A 153 7.47 -10.70 -7.67
CA VAL A 153 8.26 -11.48 -8.64
C VAL A 153 7.64 -12.85 -8.82
N LEU A 154 7.07 -13.11 -10.00
CA LEU A 154 6.54 -14.42 -10.38
C LEU A 154 7.62 -15.21 -11.12
N VAL A 155 8.01 -16.38 -10.58
CA VAL A 155 8.78 -17.39 -11.30
C VAL A 155 7.80 -18.19 -12.16
N ASN A 156 7.73 -17.86 -13.45
CA ASN A 156 6.64 -18.26 -14.32
C ASN A 156 6.53 -19.78 -14.50
N GLU A 157 7.65 -20.46 -14.73
CA GLU A 157 7.68 -21.91 -14.99
C GLU A 157 7.35 -22.72 -13.73
N ASP A 158 7.73 -22.22 -12.55
CA ASP A 158 7.49 -22.87 -11.26
C ASP A 158 6.15 -22.45 -10.62
N ARG A 159 5.52 -21.40 -11.16
CA ARG A 159 4.28 -20.80 -10.63
C ARG A 159 4.41 -20.43 -9.15
N VAL A 160 5.56 -19.88 -8.77
CA VAL A 160 5.87 -19.38 -7.43
C VAL A 160 5.87 -17.86 -7.47
N LEU A 161 5.03 -17.22 -6.64
CA LEU A 161 5.01 -15.78 -6.48
C LEU A 161 5.78 -15.37 -5.23
N PHE A 162 6.87 -14.63 -5.39
CA PHE A 162 7.44 -13.83 -4.32
C PHE A 162 6.66 -12.52 -4.23
N ALA A 163 5.73 -12.46 -3.28
CA ALA A 163 4.83 -11.32 -3.11
C ALA A 163 5.49 -10.16 -2.34
N SER A 164 6.67 -10.37 -1.74
CA SER A 164 7.34 -9.39 -0.88
C SER A 164 6.34 -8.81 0.13
N ASP A 165 6.51 -7.56 0.55
CA ASP A 165 5.64 -6.92 1.54
C ASP A 165 4.27 -6.50 0.98
N THR A 166 3.92 -6.88 -0.26
CA THR A 166 2.52 -6.82 -0.71
C THR A 166 1.66 -7.74 0.15
N VAL A 167 2.18 -8.94 0.47
CA VAL A 167 1.48 -9.96 1.25
C VAL A 167 2.33 -10.28 2.47
N MET A 168 1.76 -10.05 3.64
CA MET A 168 2.36 -10.34 4.94
C MET A 168 1.29 -10.87 5.89
N SER A 169 1.67 -11.55 6.97
CA SER A 169 0.72 -12.03 7.98
C SER A 169 -0.18 -10.90 8.50
N ILE A 170 0.38 -9.69 8.68
CA ILE A 170 -0.38 -8.46 8.93
C ILE A 170 0.06 -7.42 7.88
N PRO A 171 -0.83 -6.99 6.96
CA PRO A 171 -0.49 -5.96 5.97
C PRO A 171 -0.06 -4.67 6.64
N VAL A 172 1.01 -4.03 6.17
CA VAL A 172 1.51 -2.76 6.72
C VAL A 172 1.34 -1.63 5.71
N ILE A 173 0.60 -0.60 6.10
CA ILE A 173 0.40 0.67 5.37
C ILE A 173 1.01 1.86 6.11
N ALA A 174 1.55 1.62 7.30
CA ALA A 174 2.25 2.63 8.08
C ALA A 174 3.69 2.82 7.57
N GLY A 175 4.21 4.05 7.70
CA GLY A 175 5.61 4.34 7.38
C GLY A 175 5.82 5.11 6.08
N THR A 176 6.97 4.89 5.45
CA THR A 176 7.59 5.71 4.39
C THR A 176 6.91 5.56 3.03
N GLY A 177 5.65 5.96 2.93
CA GLY A 177 4.91 6.05 1.66
C GLY A 177 3.85 4.97 1.46
N GLY A 178 3.44 4.29 2.52
CA GLY A 178 2.33 3.33 2.47
C GLY A 178 1.00 3.98 2.06
N SER A 179 0.20 3.23 1.30
CA SER A 179 -1.07 3.67 0.71
C SER A 179 -2.09 2.53 0.77
N LEU A 180 -3.13 2.71 1.60
CA LEU A 180 -4.25 1.77 1.70
C LEU A 180 -4.89 1.48 0.34
N LYS A 181 -5.15 2.51 -0.46
CA LYS A 181 -5.79 2.37 -1.77
C LYS A 181 -4.95 1.51 -2.71
N ASN A 182 -3.65 1.78 -2.77
CA ASN A 182 -2.75 1.05 -3.66
C ASN A 182 -2.58 -0.38 -3.18
N LEU A 183 -2.40 -0.60 -1.87
CA LEU A 183 -2.24 -1.94 -1.31
C LEU A 183 -3.47 -2.81 -1.56
N LEU A 184 -4.69 -2.26 -1.43
CA LEU A 184 -5.91 -2.99 -1.77
C LEU A 184 -5.98 -3.38 -3.25
N GLY A 185 -5.48 -2.54 -4.16
CA GLY A 185 -5.38 -2.88 -5.59
C GLY A 185 -4.36 -3.98 -5.85
N SER A 186 -3.16 -3.83 -5.29
CA SER A 186 -2.08 -4.82 -5.40
C SER A 186 -2.47 -6.19 -4.84
N LEU A 187 -3.16 -6.23 -3.68
CA LEU A 187 -3.69 -7.47 -3.12
C LEU A 187 -4.77 -8.11 -4.03
N GLN A 188 -5.57 -7.30 -4.72
CA GLN A 188 -6.55 -7.82 -5.70
C GLN A 188 -5.84 -8.45 -6.90
N ASP A 189 -4.78 -7.84 -7.40
CA ASP A 189 -3.97 -8.40 -8.49
C ASP A 189 -3.32 -9.73 -8.08
N VAL A 190 -2.84 -9.83 -6.83
CA VAL A 190 -2.34 -11.11 -6.26
C VAL A 190 -3.43 -12.19 -6.23
N VAL A 191 -4.67 -11.86 -5.80
CA VAL A 191 -5.79 -12.83 -5.79
C VAL A 191 -6.11 -13.38 -7.19
N LEU A 192 -5.85 -12.60 -8.23
CA LEU A 192 -6.09 -12.95 -9.62
C LEU A 192 -4.94 -13.73 -10.27
N THR A 193 -3.77 -13.80 -9.61
CA THR A 193 -2.59 -14.49 -10.13
C THR A 193 -2.69 -15.99 -9.81
N ASP A 194 -2.65 -16.85 -10.83
CA ASP A 194 -2.80 -18.31 -10.67
C ASP A 194 -1.45 -19.00 -10.37
N VAL A 195 -1.15 -19.17 -9.09
CA VAL A 195 0.12 -19.72 -8.58
C VAL A 195 -0.08 -20.93 -7.68
N GLU A 196 0.96 -21.76 -7.60
CA GLU A 196 0.99 -22.95 -6.73
C GLU A 196 1.44 -22.59 -5.31
N MET A 197 2.34 -21.61 -5.18
CA MET A 197 2.91 -21.17 -3.91
C MET A 197 3.10 -19.66 -3.91
N LEU A 198 2.93 -19.06 -2.73
CA LEU A 198 3.15 -17.65 -2.48
C LEU A 198 4.12 -17.48 -1.32
N VAL A 199 5.22 -16.78 -1.57
CA VAL A 199 6.21 -16.38 -0.57
C VAL A 199 5.88 -14.96 -0.11
N GLN A 200 5.60 -14.82 1.17
CA GLN A 200 5.34 -13.54 1.83
C GLN A 200 6.64 -12.78 2.03
N GLY A 201 6.62 -11.44 2.10
CA GLY A 201 7.80 -10.67 2.47
C GLY A 201 8.30 -10.99 3.87
N HIS A 202 7.38 -11.32 4.77
CA HIS A 202 7.65 -11.85 6.09
C HIS A 202 6.72 -13.03 6.41
N GLY A 203 7.28 -14.11 6.93
CA GLY A 203 6.55 -15.28 7.42
C GLY A 203 6.64 -16.51 6.51
N ASP A 204 5.70 -17.44 6.72
CA ASP A 204 5.72 -18.75 6.07
C ASP A 204 5.22 -18.70 4.61
N VAL A 205 5.59 -19.72 3.83
CA VAL A 205 5.08 -19.91 2.47
C VAL A 205 3.63 -20.39 2.50
N ILE A 206 2.78 -19.80 1.66
CA ILE A 206 1.36 -20.13 1.54
C ILE A 206 1.14 -21.02 0.32
N LEU A 207 0.50 -22.17 0.51
CA LEU A 207 0.21 -23.13 -0.57
C LEU A 207 -1.11 -22.80 -1.26
N ARG A 208 -1.25 -23.20 -2.54
CA ARG A 208 -2.39 -22.90 -3.44
C ARG A 208 -3.78 -22.91 -2.78
N GLY A 209 -4.04 -23.91 -1.94
CA GLY A 209 -5.33 -24.07 -1.25
C GLY A 209 -5.71 -22.92 -0.32
N GLU A 210 -4.72 -22.19 0.20
CA GLU A 210 -4.90 -21.16 1.23
C GLU A 210 -4.63 -19.74 0.71
N ILE A 211 -3.94 -19.59 -0.43
CA ILE A 211 -3.52 -18.28 -0.98
C ILE A 211 -4.69 -17.31 -1.07
N ARG A 212 -5.78 -17.73 -1.72
CA ARG A 212 -6.93 -16.85 -1.97
C ARG A 212 -7.61 -16.41 -0.67
N ASP A 213 -7.75 -17.32 0.29
CA ASP A 213 -8.44 -17.01 1.54
C ASP A 213 -7.57 -16.17 2.47
N SER A 214 -6.26 -16.42 2.50
CA SER A 214 -5.28 -15.61 3.21
C SER A 214 -5.27 -14.16 2.69
N VAL A 215 -5.07 -13.97 1.38
CA VAL A 215 -5.01 -12.62 0.78
C VAL A 215 -6.35 -11.89 0.89
N ARG A 216 -7.49 -12.59 0.76
CA ARG A 216 -8.81 -11.98 1.02
C ARG A 216 -9.00 -11.63 2.49
N GLY A 217 -8.42 -12.39 3.43
CA GLY A 217 -8.38 -12.06 4.84
C GLY A 217 -7.69 -10.72 5.08
N GLN A 218 -6.55 -10.50 4.43
CA GLN A 218 -5.80 -9.25 4.48
C GLN A 218 -6.60 -8.06 3.89
N ILE A 219 -7.28 -8.26 2.76
CA ILE A 219 -8.18 -7.26 2.17
C ILE A 219 -9.31 -6.90 3.16
N ARG A 220 -9.97 -7.90 3.74
CA ARG A 220 -11.05 -7.68 4.73
C ARG A 220 -10.54 -6.92 5.94
N TYR A 221 -9.35 -7.25 6.43
CA TYR A 221 -8.70 -6.54 7.53
C TYR A 221 -8.50 -5.05 7.22
N LEU A 222 -7.87 -4.74 6.08
CA LEU A 222 -7.60 -3.37 5.66
C LEU A 222 -8.89 -2.55 5.50
N GLN A 223 -9.93 -3.15 4.91
CA GLN A 223 -11.25 -2.52 4.80
C GLN A 223 -11.92 -2.28 6.16
N THR A 224 -11.73 -3.22 7.09
CA THR A 224 -12.31 -3.13 8.43
C THR A 224 -11.67 -2.01 9.24
N ILE A 225 -10.34 -1.91 9.24
CA ILE A 225 -9.65 -0.82 9.95
C ILE A 225 -9.97 0.55 9.32
N ASP A 226 -10.13 0.65 7.99
CA ASP A 226 -10.54 1.89 7.32
C ASP A 226 -11.95 2.31 7.73
N ALA A 227 -12.91 1.39 7.70
CA ALA A 227 -14.27 1.66 8.13
C ALA A 227 -14.32 2.11 9.61
N HIS A 228 -13.52 1.48 10.47
CA HIS A 228 -13.43 1.83 11.89
C HIS A 228 -12.84 3.24 12.09
N VAL A 229 -11.68 3.54 11.49
CA VAL A 229 -11.03 4.85 11.57
C VAL A 229 -11.94 5.96 11.04
N ARG A 230 -12.61 5.76 9.90
CA ARG A 230 -13.58 6.73 9.36
C ARG A 230 -14.74 6.98 10.30
N ARG A 231 -15.27 5.95 10.97
CA ARG A 231 -16.34 6.08 11.97
C ARG A 231 -15.86 6.89 13.18
N THR A 232 -14.66 6.63 13.66
CA THR A 232 -14.02 7.37 14.76
C THR A 232 -13.86 8.84 14.42
N LEU A 233 -13.34 9.16 13.22
CA LEU A 233 -13.23 10.53 12.72
C LEU A 233 -14.59 11.22 12.56
N LYS A 234 -15.60 10.52 12.01
CA LYS A 234 -16.96 11.05 11.87
C LYS A 234 -17.59 11.40 13.22
N ARG A 235 -17.30 10.63 14.27
CA ARG A 235 -17.73 10.88 15.65
C ARG A 235 -16.85 11.88 16.40
N ARG A 236 -15.80 12.42 15.76
CA ARG A 236 -14.82 13.35 16.33
C ARG A 236 -14.12 12.81 17.58
N LEU A 237 -13.90 11.50 17.61
CA LEU A 237 -13.21 10.83 18.71
C LEU A 237 -11.68 10.90 18.52
N SER A 238 -10.95 10.87 19.63
CA SER A 238 -9.48 10.87 19.63
C SER A 238 -8.91 9.54 19.15
N LYS A 239 -7.64 9.56 18.75
CA LYS A 239 -6.87 8.37 18.34
C LYS A 239 -6.78 7.34 19.47
N GLU A 240 -6.86 7.74 20.74
CA GLU A 240 -6.84 6.83 21.91
C GLU A 240 -8.02 5.86 21.89
N THR A 241 -9.17 6.27 21.33
CA THR A 241 -10.33 5.39 21.22
C THR A 241 -10.12 4.19 20.29
N LEU A 242 -9.08 4.25 19.44
CA LEU A 242 -8.69 3.16 18.54
C LEU A 242 -7.83 2.10 19.23
N ALA A 243 -7.20 2.41 20.37
CA ALA A 243 -6.32 1.47 21.08
C ALA A 243 -7.07 0.22 21.60
N ASN A 244 -8.38 0.32 21.79
CA ASN A 244 -9.24 -0.79 22.22
C ASN A 244 -9.76 -1.65 21.06
N TYR A 245 -9.48 -1.27 19.80
CA TYR A 245 -9.87 -2.06 18.65
C TYR A 245 -8.84 -3.18 18.47
N LEU A 246 -9.18 -4.38 18.94
CA LEU A 246 -8.26 -5.53 18.93
C LEU A 246 -8.30 -6.28 17.59
N LEU A 247 -7.18 -6.90 17.24
CA LEU A 247 -7.05 -7.87 16.14
C LEU A 247 -8.17 -8.93 16.13
N ALA A 248 -8.64 -9.34 17.31
CA ALA A 248 -9.73 -10.31 17.46
C ALA A 248 -11.02 -9.88 16.74
N ALA A 249 -11.26 -8.58 16.57
CA ALA A 249 -12.41 -8.06 15.81
C ALA A 249 -12.26 -8.21 14.28
N THR A 250 -11.08 -8.61 13.80
CA THR A 250 -10.74 -8.70 12.37
C THR A 250 -10.59 -10.13 11.86
N ASN A 251 -10.72 -11.15 12.72
CA ASN A 251 -10.54 -12.57 12.40
C ASN A 251 -9.22 -12.92 11.69
N LEU A 252 -8.19 -12.06 11.78
CA LEU A 252 -6.83 -12.45 11.44
C LEU A 252 -6.32 -13.39 12.55
N VAL A 253 -5.81 -14.55 12.13
CA VAL A 253 -5.33 -15.60 13.04
C VAL A 253 -4.28 -15.01 13.97
N LYS A 254 -4.46 -15.26 15.27
CA LYS A 254 -3.70 -14.69 16.39
C LYS A 254 -2.25 -15.21 16.49
N VAL A 255 -1.74 -15.87 15.46
CA VAL A 255 -0.54 -16.70 15.56
C VAL A 255 0.33 -16.46 14.33
N GLN A 256 1.12 -15.41 14.37
CA GLN A 256 2.43 -15.31 13.72
C GLN A 256 3.06 -13.99 14.17
N MET A 257 4.36 -14.00 14.46
CA MET A 257 5.19 -12.83 14.84
C MET A 257 5.26 -12.43 16.32
N GLY A 258 5.04 -13.32 17.30
CA GLY A 258 5.52 -13.11 18.69
C GLY A 258 5.18 -11.76 19.38
N GLY A 259 3.98 -11.20 19.15
CA GLY A 259 3.54 -9.91 19.70
C GLY A 259 3.79 -8.68 18.80
N LEU A 260 4.49 -8.84 17.67
CA LEU A 260 4.62 -7.79 16.64
C LEU A 260 3.28 -7.50 15.96
N ALA A 261 2.39 -8.48 15.86
CA ALA A 261 1.10 -8.34 15.18
C ALA A 261 0.25 -7.21 15.79
N GLU A 262 0.15 -7.14 17.11
CA GLU A 262 -0.55 -6.07 17.82
C GLU A 262 0.07 -4.70 17.57
N ASN A 263 1.41 -4.62 17.59
CA ASN A 263 2.14 -3.39 17.33
C ASN A 263 1.94 -2.91 15.88
N LEU A 264 2.03 -3.80 14.90
CA LEU A 264 1.78 -3.50 13.49
C LEU A 264 0.33 -3.07 13.27
N HIS A 265 -0.61 -3.75 13.91
CA HIS A 265 -2.02 -3.35 13.86
C HIS A 265 -2.22 -1.94 14.39
N GLN A 266 -1.71 -1.66 15.60
CA GLN A 266 -1.84 -0.35 16.20
C GLN A 266 -1.19 0.73 15.33
N THR A 267 -0.02 0.44 14.76
CA THR A 267 0.70 1.35 13.87
C THR A 267 -0.10 1.64 12.60
N ASN A 268 -0.73 0.64 11.99
CA ASN A 268 -1.60 0.80 10.82
C ASN A 268 -2.81 1.69 11.11
N VAL A 269 -3.56 1.36 12.16
CA VAL A 269 -4.75 2.11 12.58
C VAL A 269 -4.38 3.56 12.88
N ASN A 270 -3.24 3.76 13.55
CA ASN A 270 -2.71 5.07 13.87
C ASN A 270 -2.32 5.88 12.63
N ALA A 271 -1.57 5.27 11.70
CA ALA A 271 -1.16 5.90 10.47
C ALA A 271 -2.37 6.29 9.62
N LEU A 272 -3.37 5.41 9.51
CA LEU A 272 -4.58 5.68 8.75
C LEU A 272 -5.40 6.82 9.35
N TYR A 273 -5.52 6.90 10.69
CA TYR A 273 -6.17 8.02 11.36
C TYR A 273 -5.48 9.35 11.02
N ASP A 274 -4.15 9.39 11.13
CA ASP A 274 -3.38 10.62 10.87
C ASP A 274 -3.47 11.04 9.40
N GLN A 275 -3.39 10.09 8.46
CA GLN A 275 -3.56 10.33 7.03
C GLN A 275 -4.97 10.87 6.71
N LEU A 276 -6.01 10.22 7.20
CA LEU A 276 -7.39 10.62 6.92
C LEU A 276 -7.75 11.95 7.60
N ARG A 277 -7.30 12.19 8.83
CA ARG A 277 -7.51 13.46 9.53
C ARG A 277 -6.92 14.65 8.76
N ARG A 278 -5.76 14.49 8.12
CA ARG A 278 -5.14 15.53 7.27
C ARG A 278 -5.95 15.84 6.01
N SER A 279 -6.69 14.87 5.48
CA SER A 279 -7.54 15.05 4.29
C SER A 279 -8.88 15.73 4.59
N VAL A 280 -9.35 15.68 5.85
CA VAL A 280 -10.51 16.45 6.30
C VAL A 280 -10.03 17.88 6.57
N ARG A 281 -10.26 18.81 5.63
CA ARG A 281 -10.05 20.24 5.87
C ARG A 281 -10.79 20.66 7.15
N PRO A 282 -10.15 21.35 8.11
CA PRO A 282 -10.93 22.02 9.14
C PRO A 282 -11.89 22.97 8.43
N TYR A 283 -13.18 22.87 8.76
CA TYR A 283 -14.18 23.84 8.31
C TYR A 283 -13.66 25.23 8.72
N PRO A 284 -13.59 26.23 7.81
CA PRO A 284 -13.16 27.56 8.20
C PRO A 284 -14.05 27.99 9.36
N SER A 285 -13.46 28.21 10.53
CA SER A 285 -14.20 28.69 11.67
C SER A 285 -14.79 30.03 11.26
N THR A 286 -16.10 30.08 11.06
CA THR A 286 -16.81 31.35 11.00
C THR A 286 -16.86 31.89 12.42
N HIS A 287 -15.72 32.22 13.01
CA HIS A 287 -15.66 33.28 13.99
C HIS A 287 -15.80 34.60 13.21
N ARG A 288 -17.00 34.85 12.69
CA ARG A 288 -17.49 36.23 12.72
C ARG A 288 -17.68 36.51 14.20
N GLY A 289 -16.67 37.12 14.82
CA GLY A 289 -16.88 37.82 16.07
C GLY A 289 -18.11 38.68 15.86
N ARG A 290 -19.19 38.38 16.57
CA ARG A 290 -20.26 39.36 16.76
C ARG A 290 -19.61 40.46 17.57
N GLY A 291 -19.00 41.43 16.88
CA GLY A 291 -18.61 42.68 17.48
C GLY A 291 -19.84 43.23 18.18
N ARG A 292 -19.75 43.40 19.50
CA ARG A 292 -20.73 44.20 20.23
C ARG A 292 -20.78 45.56 19.55
N PRO A 293 -21.96 46.12 19.21
CA PRO A 293 -22.01 47.46 18.67
C PRO A 293 -21.49 48.42 19.74
N GLN A 294 -20.39 49.09 19.42
CA GLN A 294 -19.82 50.14 20.24
C GLN A 294 -20.65 51.39 19.98
N TRP A 295 -21.49 51.78 20.94
CA TRP A 295 -22.28 52.99 20.86
C TRP A 295 -21.37 54.19 21.12
N GLN A 296 -20.94 54.87 20.05
CA GLN A 296 -20.26 56.16 20.11
C GLN A 296 -21.27 57.28 19.81
N ASN A 297 -22.29 57.47 20.65
CA ASN A 297 -22.97 58.75 20.76
C ASN A 297 -23.90 58.81 22.00
N PRO A 298 -23.74 59.78 22.93
CA PRO A 298 -24.58 59.87 24.13
C PRO A 298 -26.05 60.26 23.88
N GLU A 299 -26.41 60.74 22.68
CA GLU A 299 -27.74 61.31 22.44
C GLU A 299 -28.83 60.32 21.97
N CYS A 300 -28.48 59.08 21.60
CA CYS A 300 -29.47 58.09 21.14
C CYS A 300 -30.09 57.23 22.26
N ALA A 301 -29.60 57.33 23.50
CA ALA A 301 -30.07 56.50 24.62
C ALA A 301 -31.39 56.99 25.25
N SER A 302 -31.80 58.23 25.02
CA SER A 302 -32.98 58.84 25.66
C SER A 302 -34.31 58.60 24.92
N ARG A 303 -34.29 58.11 23.68
CA ARG A 303 -35.51 57.84 22.88
C ARG A 303 -36.07 56.43 23.00
N TRP A 304 -35.35 55.49 23.59
CA TRP A 304 -35.78 54.08 23.70
C TRP A 304 -36.55 53.75 25.00
N LEU A 305 -36.59 54.66 25.98
CA LEU A 305 -37.24 54.44 27.28
C LEU A 305 -38.72 54.91 27.34
N GLN A 306 -39.30 55.42 26.24
CA GLN A 306 -40.67 55.97 26.23
C GLN A 306 -41.71 55.16 25.44
N SER A 307 -41.35 54.02 24.85
CA SER A 307 -42.32 53.16 24.16
C SER A 307 -42.12 51.70 24.56
N GLY A 308 -42.69 51.33 25.70
CA GLY A 308 -42.77 49.93 26.13
C GLY A 308 -43.69 49.12 25.21
N PRO A 309 -43.40 47.83 24.95
CA PRO A 309 -44.32 46.99 24.21
C PRO A 309 -45.46 46.46 25.11
N ALA A 310 -46.70 46.67 24.66
CA ALA A 310 -47.92 46.07 25.21
C ALA A 310 -48.00 44.55 24.90
N PRO A 311 -48.74 43.75 25.69
CA PRO A 311 -48.68 42.29 25.62
C PRO A 311 -49.83 41.63 24.84
N CYS A 312 -49.59 40.36 24.49
CA CYS A 312 -50.54 39.24 24.35
C CYS A 312 -51.32 39.09 23.02
N ALA A 313 -51.22 37.92 22.38
CA ALA A 313 -52.28 36.90 22.44
C ALA A 313 -52.00 35.68 21.51
N LYS A 314 -52.34 34.50 22.04
CA LYS A 314 -52.42 33.20 21.35
C LYS A 314 -53.68 33.11 20.48
N GLN A 315 -53.61 32.38 19.36
CA GLN A 315 -54.65 31.46 18.81
C GLN A 315 -54.07 30.75 17.56
N ARG A 316 -53.85 29.42 17.58
CA ARG A 316 -54.71 28.30 17.11
C ARG A 316 -55.15 28.40 15.64
N GLY A 317 -54.84 27.37 14.84
CA GLY A 317 -55.72 26.96 13.73
C GLY A 317 -55.07 26.40 12.46
N LEU A 318 -54.99 25.07 12.39
CA LEU A 318 -55.39 24.19 11.27
C LEU A 318 -54.65 24.22 9.91
N HIS A 319 -54.01 23.08 9.66
CA HIS A 319 -53.72 22.49 8.34
C HIS A 319 -54.98 22.33 7.47
N ARG A 320 -54.85 22.63 6.17
CA ARG A 320 -55.46 21.90 5.03
C ARG A 320 -54.83 22.36 3.69
N SER A 321 -54.24 21.43 2.95
CA SER A 321 -54.08 21.46 1.47
C SER A 321 -55.43 21.02 0.83
N PRO A 322 -55.70 21.06 -0.51
CA PRO A 322 -54.76 21.04 -1.66
C PRO A 322 -55.18 21.77 -2.99
N LEU A 323 -54.24 21.77 -3.96
CA LEU A 323 -54.35 21.65 -5.44
C LEU A 323 -54.97 22.77 -6.34
N LEU A 324 -54.42 22.78 -7.58
CA LEU A 324 -54.89 23.37 -8.86
C LEU A 324 -54.65 24.89 -9.04
N GLU A 325 -54.22 25.46 -10.16
CA GLU A 325 -53.78 25.00 -11.49
C GLU A 325 -53.28 26.25 -12.27
N ARG A 326 -52.54 26.03 -13.37
CA ARG A 326 -52.46 26.86 -14.60
C ARG A 326 -51.47 28.05 -14.75
N ARG A 327 -50.56 27.80 -15.71
CA ARG A 327 -50.30 28.56 -16.97
C ARG A 327 -49.56 29.91 -16.94
N ASN A 328 -48.34 29.90 -17.46
CA ASN A 328 -47.93 30.51 -18.75
C ASN A 328 -46.44 30.19 -18.96
N ALA A 329 -45.97 29.48 -19.99
CA ALA A 329 -46.06 29.69 -21.45
C ALA A 329 -45.44 31.01 -21.92
N ARG A 330 -44.19 30.93 -22.39
CA ARG A 330 -43.63 31.45 -23.66
C ARG A 330 -42.09 31.33 -23.57
N SER A 331 -41.46 30.38 -24.29
CA SER A 331 -41.06 30.45 -25.71
C SER A 331 -40.13 31.64 -25.95
N CYS A 332 -38.91 31.51 -26.41
CA CYS A 332 -38.47 31.06 -27.74
C CYS A 332 -36.96 31.43 -27.78
N SER A 333 -36.05 30.86 -28.56
CA SER A 333 -36.08 29.77 -29.53
C SER A 333 -34.68 29.68 -30.14
N ARG A 334 -34.24 28.45 -30.45
CA ARG A 334 -33.73 27.95 -31.75
C ARG A 334 -32.68 28.82 -32.49
N ARG A 335 -31.63 28.23 -33.08
CA ARG A 335 -31.63 27.15 -34.09
C ARG A 335 -30.25 26.43 -34.07
N GLN A 336 -30.15 25.10 -34.17
CA GLN A 336 -30.37 24.20 -35.34
C GLN A 336 -29.44 24.55 -36.53
N ARG A 337 -28.69 23.67 -37.19
CA ARG A 337 -28.87 22.29 -37.72
C ARG A 337 -27.46 21.69 -37.99
N ALA A 338 -27.13 20.40 -37.81
CA ALA A 338 -27.59 19.16 -38.46
C ALA A 338 -27.10 18.92 -39.90
N ASN A 339 -26.26 17.89 -40.10
CA ASN A 339 -26.38 16.81 -41.11
C ASN A 339 -25.30 15.73 -40.81
N ARG A 340 -25.58 14.45 -40.49
CA ARG A 340 -26.14 13.30 -41.26
C ARG A 340 -25.19 12.72 -42.33
N LEU A 341 -24.62 11.53 -42.09
CA LEU A 341 -25.00 10.22 -42.70
C LEU A 341 -23.87 9.15 -42.62
N ASN A 342 -24.27 7.94 -42.21
CA ASN A 342 -23.63 6.61 -42.39
C ASN A 342 -24.23 5.98 -43.70
N PRO A 343 -24.00 4.73 -44.19
CA PRO A 343 -23.21 3.57 -43.67
C PRO A 343 -22.54 2.61 -44.71
N LYS A 344 -22.04 1.45 -44.21
CA LYS A 344 -21.80 0.09 -44.84
C LYS A 344 -20.35 -0.20 -45.30
N LYS A 345 -19.61 -1.21 -44.79
CA LYS A 345 -19.70 -2.71 -44.72
C LYS A 345 -18.60 -3.31 -45.64
N ASN A 346 -17.66 -4.13 -45.12
CA ASN A 346 -17.52 -5.57 -45.47
C ASN A 346 -16.22 -6.24 -44.96
N PHE A 347 -16.44 -7.47 -44.47
CA PHE A 347 -15.61 -8.68 -44.29
C PHE A 347 -14.18 -8.79 -44.87
N ALA A 348 -13.24 -9.38 -44.10
CA ALA A 348 -12.72 -10.76 -44.27
C ALA A 348 -11.54 -11.10 -43.31
N ARG A 349 -11.51 -12.34 -42.80
CA ARG A 349 -10.35 -13.10 -42.26
C ARG A 349 -10.09 -14.28 -43.26
N PRO A 350 -9.11 -15.18 -43.07
CA PRO A 350 -7.66 -15.06 -42.84
C PRO A 350 -6.84 -15.96 -43.82
N THR A 351 -5.51 -15.93 -43.83
CA THR A 351 -4.70 -17.09 -44.28
C THR A 351 -3.34 -17.19 -43.57
N LYS A 352 -2.96 -18.44 -43.30
CA LYS A 352 -1.63 -18.93 -42.89
C LYS A 352 -0.67 -18.95 -44.09
N SER A 353 0.61 -18.79 -43.79
CA SER A 353 1.73 -19.58 -44.36
C SER A 353 2.89 -19.50 -43.39
#